data_AF-A0A8J2W648-F1
#
_entry.id   AF-A0A8J2W648-F1
#
_cell.length_a   1.000
_cell.length_b   1.000
_cell.length_c   1.000
_cell.angle_alpha   90.00
_cell.angle_beta   90.00
_cell.angle_gamma   90.00
#
_symmetry.space_group_name_H-M   'P 1'
#
loop_
_entity.id
_entity.type
_entity.pdbx_description
1 polymer ?
#
loop_
_entity_poly.entity_id
_entity_poly.type
_entity_poly.pdbx_seq_one_letter_code
_entity_poly.pdbx_strand_id
1 'polypeptide(L)'
;MMEMEAKDNILLEKLFGSDIPTLHELANNVDLLFLNVHPIWIDNQPVPPNVVFIGGIHKQPSDEIPTDLLHYLNESTNGIVYISFGTNVNPSLLPPEKMDIITKVLSKLPYSVLWKWDKEEMPAQINNIKYIPWVPQKDVLSKYTREFL
;
A
#
# COMPACT_ATOMS: atom_id res chain seq x y z
N MET A 1 -5.76 -21.30 -12.19
CA MET A 1 -5.20 -21.77 -10.91
C MET A 1 -4.10 -22.80 -11.15
N MET A 2 -4.40 -23.95 -11.77
CA MET A 2 -3.36 -24.97 -12.10
C MET A 2 -2.20 -24.46 -12.97
N GLU A 3 -2.45 -23.60 -13.97
CA GLU A 3 -1.35 -23.04 -14.80
C GLU A 3 -0.42 -22.08 -14.05
N MET A 4 -0.91 -21.44 -12.99
CA MET A 4 -0.11 -20.49 -12.21
C MET A 4 0.82 -21.26 -11.29
N GLU A 5 0.28 -22.28 -10.63
CA GLU A 5 1.02 -23.19 -9.75
C GLU A 5 2.12 -23.96 -10.50
N ALA A 6 1.88 -24.40 -11.73
CA ALA A 6 2.90 -25.04 -12.55
C ALA A 6 4.09 -24.10 -12.83
N LYS A 7 3.82 -22.81 -13.10
CA LYS A 7 4.87 -21.80 -13.31
C LYS A 7 5.65 -21.52 -12.02
N ASP A 8 4.94 -21.46 -10.90
CA ASP A 8 5.55 -21.24 -9.59
C ASP A 8 6.45 -22.41 -9.19
N ASN A 9 6.02 -23.66 -9.42
CA ASN A 9 6.85 -24.85 -9.20
C ASN A 9 8.13 -24.84 -10.05
N ILE A 10 8.03 -24.52 -11.34
CA ILE A 10 9.20 -24.39 -12.23
C ILE A 10 10.15 -23.30 -11.72
N LEU A 11 9.62 -22.17 -11.24
CA LEU A 11 10.42 -21.09 -10.70
C LEU A 11 11.12 -21.52 -9.41
N LEU A 12 10.41 -22.19 -8.50
CA LEU A 12 10.96 -22.69 -7.25
C LEU A 12 12.09 -23.68 -7.52
N GLU A 13 11.90 -24.65 -8.42
CA GLU A 13 12.93 -25.63 -8.80
C GLU A 13 14.18 -24.94 -9.34
N LYS A 14 13.99 -23.92 -10.19
CA LYS A 14 15.11 -23.14 -10.75
C LYS A 14 15.88 -22.38 -9.67
N LEU A 15 15.21 -21.90 -8.63
CA LEU A 15 15.82 -21.07 -7.58
C LEU A 15 16.47 -21.90 -6.46
N PHE A 16 15.87 -23.04 -6.11
CA PHE A 16 16.22 -23.83 -4.93
C PHE A 16 16.69 -25.25 -5.24
N GLY A 17 16.64 -25.68 -6.51
CA GLY A 17 17.01 -27.02 -6.96
C GLY A 17 15.80 -27.95 -7.09
N SER A 18 16.02 -29.12 -7.69
CA SER A 18 14.96 -30.09 -8.00
C SER A 18 14.50 -30.95 -6.83
N ASP A 19 15.14 -30.83 -5.66
CA ASP A 19 14.84 -31.64 -4.46
C ASP A 19 13.84 -30.93 -3.51
N ILE A 20 13.11 -29.95 -4.02
CA ILE A 20 12.11 -29.22 -3.24
C ILE A 20 10.72 -29.84 -3.39
N PRO A 21 9.87 -29.79 -2.36
CA PRO A 21 8.47 -30.13 -2.50
C PRO A 21 7.75 -29.14 -3.42
N THR A 22 6.69 -29.60 -4.05
CA THR A 22 5.79 -28.74 -4.82
C THR A 22 5.11 -27.70 -3.93
N LEU A 23 4.64 -26.60 -4.52
CA LEU A 23 3.88 -25.57 -3.81
C LEU A 23 2.63 -26.16 -3.12
N HIS A 24 1.99 -27.15 -3.74
CA HIS A 24 0.87 -27.89 -3.14
C HIS A 24 1.28 -28.62 -1.84
N GLU A 25 2.40 -29.35 -1.89
CA GLU A 25 2.91 -30.07 -0.73
C GLU A 25 3.35 -29.12 0.38
N LEU A 26 4.02 -28.02 0.03
CA LEU A 26 4.37 -26.95 0.97
C LEU A 26 3.14 -26.36 1.65
N ALA A 27 2.07 -26.10 0.89
CA ALA A 27 0.82 -25.56 1.43
C ALA A 27 0.13 -26.54 2.41
N ASN A 28 0.22 -27.85 2.14
CA ASN A 28 -0.34 -28.89 3.02
C ASN A 28 0.52 -29.16 4.27
N ASN A 29 1.77 -28.71 4.29
CA ASN A 29 2.72 -28.92 5.40
C ASN A 29 2.78 -27.71 6.37
N VAL A 30 1.79 -26.82 6.33
CA VAL A 30 1.73 -25.67 7.25
C VAL A 30 1.16 -26.11 8.61
N ASP A 31 2.03 -26.22 9.61
CA ASP A 31 1.63 -26.56 10.98
C ASP A 31 0.89 -25.42 11.70
N LEU A 32 1.25 -24.16 11.40
CA LEU A 32 0.71 -22.96 12.05
C LEU A 32 0.65 -21.80 11.06
N LEU A 33 -0.51 -21.16 10.94
CA LEU A 33 -0.74 -20.03 10.05
C LEU A 33 -1.07 -18.77 10.83
N PHE A 34 -0.23 -17.75 10.69
CA PHE A 34 -0.49 -16.43 11.25
C PHE A 34 -1.16 -15.50 10.24
N LEU A 35 -2.35 -15.00 10.56
CA LEU A 35 -3.09 -14.09 9.69
C LEU A 35 -3.05 -12.67 10.24
N ASN A 36 -2.43 -11.74 9.51
CA ASN A 36 -2.40 -10.32 9.83
C ASN A 36 -3.71 -9.62 9.45
N VAL A 37 -4.82 -10.07 10.04
CA VAL A 37 -6.15 -9.48 9.91
C VAL A 37 -6.87 -9.61 11.26
N HIS A 38 -7.71 -8.63 11.60
CA HIS A 38 -8.54 -8.76 12.80
C HIS A 38 -9.73 -9.69 12.47
N PRO A 39 -10.11 -10.64 13.36
CA PRO A 39 -11.17 -11.62 13.10
C PRO A 39 -12.54 -11.02 12.75
N ILE A 40 -12.78 -9.74 13.03
CA ILE A 40 -14.04 -9.06 12.69
C ILE A 40 -14.15 -8.69 11.20
N TRP A 41 -13.02 -8.60 10.49
CA TRP A 41 -12.97 -8.18 9.08
C TRP A 41 -12.97 -9.35 8.10
N ILE A 42 -12.97 -10.59 8.61
CA ILE A 42 -13.04 -11.80 7.80
C ILE A 42 -14.47 -12.33 7.83
N ASP A 43 -14.84 -13.09 6.80
CA ASP A 43 -16.13 -13.76 6.76
C ASP A 43 -16.27 -14.78 7.91
N ASN A 44 -17.51 -15.06 8.29
CA ASN A 44 -17.82 -16.07 9.29
C ASN A 44 -17.61 -17.47 8.70
N GLN A 45 -16.38 -17.97 8.82
CA GLN A 45 -16.00 -19.32 8.39
C GLN A 45 -15.38 -20.12 9.55
N PRO A 46 -15.51 -21.46 9.55
CA PRO A 46 -14.75 -22.29 10.48
C PRO A 46 -13.25 -22.08 10.27
N VAL A 47 -12.53 -21.83 11.37
CA VAL A 47 -11.07 -21.65 11.37
C VAL A 47 -10.48 -22.70 12.30
N PRO A 48 -9.54 -23.54 11.85
CA PRO A 48 -8.94 -24.56 12.69
C PRO A 48 -8.03 -23.92 13.76
N PRO A 49 -7.76 -24.62 14.89
CA PRO A 49 -6.98 -24.06 16.00
C PRO A 49 -5.56 -23.62 15.63
N ASN A 50 -5.01 -24.14 14.54
CA ASN A 50 -3.67 -23.81 14.06
C ASN A 50 -3.63 -22.55 13.16
N VAL A 51 -4.73 -21.79 13.08
CA VAL A 51 -4.76 -20.49 12.42
C VAL A 51 -4.94 -19.42 13.49
N VAL A 52 -3.95 -18.53 13.61
CA VAL A 52 -3.87 -17.52 14.66
C VAL A 52 -3.97 -16.12 14.04
N PHE A 53 -4.98 -15.36 14.45
CA PHE A 53 -5.16 -13.98 14.02
C PHE A 53 -4.25 -13.04 14.81
N ILE A 54 -3.37 -12.35 14.10
CA ILE A 54 -2.44 -11.36 14.63
C ILE A 54 -2.63 -10.02 13.89
N GLY A 55 -3.88 -9.59 13.73
CA GLY A 55 -4.20 -8.35 13.03
C GLY A 55 -3.45 -7.14 13.59
N GLY A 56 -2.85 -6.35 12.70
CA GLY A 56 -2.18 -5.11 13.07
C GLY A 56 -0.72 -5.26 13.46
N ILE A 57 -0.03 -6.36 13.10
CA ILE A 57 1.42 -6.52 13.39
C ILE A 57 2.30 -5.39 12.85
N HIS A 58 1.83 -4.67 11.83
CA HIS A 58 2.52 -3.54 11.22
C HIS A 58 2.37 -2.24 12.05
N LYS A 59 1.54 -2.23 13.10
CA LYS A 59 1.34 -1.08 13.98
C LYS A 59 2.52 -0.97 14.95
N GLN A 60 3.48 -0.12 14.60
CA GLN A 60 4.55 0.31 15.51
C GLN A 60 4.16 1.63 16.22
N PRO A 61 4.92 2.11 17.23
CA PRO A 61 4.77 3.48 17.74
C PRO A 61 4.84 4.51 16.60
N SER A 62 4.17 5.66 16.74
CA SER A 62 4.15 6.70 15.71
C SER A 62 5.51 7.38 15.63
N ASP A 63 5.98 7.59 14.41
CA ASP A 63 7.18 8.40 14.12
C ASP A 63 6.77 9.87 13.89
N GLU A 64 7.72 10.79 14.07
CA GLU A 64 7.47 12.21 13.83
C GLU A 64 7.27 12.51 12.34
N ILE A 65 6.17 13.21 12.02
CA ILE A 65 5.95 13.74 10.67
C ILE A 65 6.91 14.92 10.45
N PRO A 66 7.72 14.92 9.37
CA PRO A 66 8.63 16.03 9.05
C PRO A 66 7.93 17.39 9.10
N THR A 67 8.62 18.40 9.64
CA THR A 67 8.02 19.72 9.93
C THR A 67 7.45 20.41 8.69
N ASP A 68 8.14 20.30 7.55
CA ASP A 68 7.73 20.87 6.27
C ASP A 68 6.46 20.18 5.70
N LEU A 69 6.36 18.87 5.87
CA LEU A 69 5.17 18.11 5.52
C LEU A 69 4.02 18.47 6.47
N LEU A 70 4.28 18.52 7.77
CA LEU A 70 3.30 18.88 8.78
C LEU A 70 2.72 20.28 8.54
N HIS A 71 3.56 21.25 8.18
CA HIS A 71 3.13 22.60 7.82
C HIS A 71 2.15 22.58 6.64
N TYR A 72 2.55 21.92 5.53
CA TYR A 72 1.70 21.78 4.36
C TYR A 72 0.35 21.12 4.67
N LEU A 73 0.36 20.06 5.49
CA LEU A 73 -0.87 19.38 5.89
C LEU A 73 -1.78 20.29 6.72
N ASN A 74 -1.22 21.10 7.63
CA ASN A 74 -1.99 22.00 8.49
C ASN A 74 -2.49 23.27 7.79
N GLU A 75 -1.86 23.71 6.70
CA GLU A 75 -2.32 24.85 5.90
C GLU A 75 -3.59 24.55 5.09
N SER A 76 -3.90 23.27 4.88
CA SER A 76 -5.08 22.88 4.11
C SER A 76 -6.38 23.12 4.86
N THR A 77 -7.19 24.05 4.38
CA THR A 77 -8.47 24.44 5.02
C THR A 77 -9.64 23.53 4.64
N ASN A 78 -9.63 23.00 3.41
CA ASN A 78 -10.74 22.19 2.88
C ASN A 78 -10.53 20.68 3.07
N GLY A 79 -9.38 20.26 3.59
CA GLY A 79 -8.99 18.86 3.71
C GLY A 79 -8.05 18.42 2.60
N ILE A 80 -7.51 17.21 2.78
CA ILE A 80 -6.36 16.71 2.03
C ILE A 80 -6.74 15.42 1.31
N VAL A 81 -6.38 15.34 0.02
CA VAL A 81 -6.40 14.11 -0.75
C VAL A 81 -4.98 13.56 -0.77
N TYR A 82 -4.76 12.41 -0.12
CA TYR A 82 -3.49 11.70 -0.18
C TYR A 82 -3.53 10.61 -1.27
N ILE A 83 -2.55 10.61 -2.17
CA ILE A 83 -2.42 9.65 -3.26
C ILE A 83 -1.11 8.89 -3.14
N SER A 84 -1.20 7.55 -3.11
CA SER A 84 -0.07 6.63 -3.07
C SER A 84 -0.48 5.34 -3.79
N PHE A 85 0.34 4.88 -4.74
CA PHE A 85 0.15 3.59 -5.40
C PHE A 85 1.02 2.47 -4.80
N GLY A 86 1.50 2.68 -3.57
CA GLY A 86 2.43 1.77 -2.92
C GLY A 86 3.87 1.90 -3.47
N THR A 87 4.62 0.81 -3.41
CA THR A 87 6.02 0.73 -3.87
C THR A 87 6.18 -0.01 -5.19
N ASN A 88 5.14 -0.76 -5.62
CA ASN A 88 5.22 -1.64 -6.78
C ASN A 88 4.71 -0.98 -8.07
N VAL A 89 4.02 0.16 -7.94
CA VAL A 89 3.51 0.93 -9.07
C VAL A 89 4.28 2.23 -9.14
N ASN A 90 4.83 2.49 -10.33
CA ASN A 90 5.59 3.69 -10.64
C ASN A 90 4.66 4.67 -11.37
N PRO A 91 4.06 5.67 -10.69
CA PRO A 91 3.18 6.63 -11.35
C PRO A 91 3.87 7.41 -12.47
N SER A 92 5.20 7.57 -12.45
CA SER A 92 5.95 8.16 -13.56
C SER A 92 5.96 7.33 -14.85
N LEU A 93 5.56 6.05 -14.80
CA LEU A 93 5.39 5.18 -15.97
C LEU A 93 3.96 5.21 -16.53
N LEU A 94 3.05 5.96 -15.92
CA LEU A 94 1.72 6.14 -16.48
C LEU A 94 1.82 6.86 -17.83
N PRO A 95 1.04 6.44 -18.84
CA PRO A 95 0.99 7.15 -20.12
C PRO A 95 0.66 8.63 -19.89
N PRO A 96 1.28 9.57 -20.63
CA PRO A 96 1.07 11.01 -20.44
C PRO A 96 -0.41 11.41 -20.45
N GLU A 97 -1.20 10.82 -21.35
CA GLU A 97 -2.65 11.04 -21.42
C GLU A 97 -3.38 10.71 -20.09
N LYS A 98 -2.99 9.63 -19.42
CA LYS A 98 -3.58 9.25 -18.13
C LYS A 98 -3.15 10.21 -17.02
N MET A 99 -1.88 10.61 -17.02
CA MET A 99 -1.36 11.60 -16.07
C MET A 99 -2.09 12.94 -16.21
N ASP A 100 -2.29 13.40 -17.45
CA ASP A 100 -3.01 14.64 -17.76
C ASP A 100 -4.48 14.57 -17.30
N ILE A 101 -5.16 13.44 -17.51
CA ILE A 101 -6.54 13.27 -17.05
C ILE A 101 -6.60 13.32 -15.52
N ILE A 102 -5.74 12.58 -14.82
CA ILE A 102 -5.75 12.52 -13.36
C ILE A 102 -5.46 13.91 -12.77
N THR A 103 -4.39 14.54 -13.23
CA THR A 103 -3.99 15.87 -12.74
C THR A 103 -5.03 16.95 -13.05
N LYS A 104 -5.67 16.91 -14.23
CA LYS A 104 -6.76 17.83 -14.61
C LYS A 104 -8.02 17.66 -13.77
N VAL A 105 -8.32 16.44 -13.32
CA VAL A 105 -9.46 16.19 -12.42
C VAL A 105 -9.12 16.69 -11.02
N LEU A 106 -7.95 16.31 -10.50
CA LEU A 106 -7.49 16.70 -9.17
C LEU A 106 -7.36 18.23 -9.04
N SER A 107 -6.93 18.91 -10.11
CA SER A 107 -6.75 20.37 -10.10
C SER A 107 -8.04 21.19 -9.97
N LYS A 108 -9.18 20.55 -10.23
CA LYS A 108 -10.50 21.18 -10.09
C LYS A 108 -11.12 20.98 -8.71
N LEU A 109 -10.55 20.10 -7.89
CA LEU A 109 -11.06 19.84 -6.55
C LEU A 109 -10.64 20.96 -5.59
N PRO A 110 -11.48 21.30 -4.59
CA PRO A 110 -11.16 22.32 -3.61
C PRO A 110 -10.15 21.87 -2.55
N TYR A 111 -9.63 20.64 -2.66
CA TYR A 111 -8.73 20.02 -1.69
C TYR A 111 -7.26 20.23 -2.05
N SER A 112 -6.40 20.26 -1.03
CA SER A 112 -4.96 20.10 -1.22
C SER A 112 -4.66 18.63 -1.53
N VAL A 113 -3.83 18.37 -2.52
CA VAL A 113 -3.49 17.00 -2.95
C VAL A 113 -2.03 16.73 -2.62
N LEU A 114 -1.78 15.76 -1.74
CA LEU A 114 -0.45 15.22 -1.48
C LEU A 114 -0.27 13.94 -2.29
N TRP A 115 0.57 13.96 -3.31
CA TRP A 115 0.81 12.79 -4.16
C TRP A 115 2.23 12.26 -3.95
N LYS A 116 2.34 11.05 -3.40
CA LYS A 116 3.60 10.32 -3.34
C LYS A 116 4.08 10.00 -4.76
N TRP A 117 5.26 10.48 -5.09
CA TRP A 117 5.89 10.34 -6.40
C TRP A 117 7.08 9.37 -6.36
N ASP A 118 7.35 8.66 -7.46
CA ASP A 118 8.36 7.59 -7.52
C ASP A 118 9.74 8.06 -7.99
N LYS A 119 9.90 9.31 -8.42
CA LYS A 119 11.17 9.88 -8.91
C LYS A 119 11.55 11.16 -8.17
N GLU A 120 12.84 11.51 -8.20
CA GLU A 120 13.33 12.82 -7.75
C GLU A 120 12.92 13.93 -8.73
N GLU A 121 12.83 13.62 -10.02
CA GLU A 121 12.29 14.53 -11.02
C GLU A 121 10.78 14.66 -10.83
N MET A 122 10.38 15.82 -10.29
CA MET A 122 8.98 16.13 -10.02
C MET A 122 8.29 16.61 -11.30
N PRO A 123 7.01 16.23 -11.50
CA PRO A 123 6.20 16.80 -12.57
C PRO A 123 6.07 18.31 -12.43
N ALA A 124 5.60 18.96 -13.50
CA ALA A 124 5.24 20.36 -13.45
C ALA A 124 4.26 20.61 -12.29
N GLN A 125 4.55 21.64 -11.49
CA GLN A 125 3.73 21.99 -10.33
C GLN A 125 2.34 22.45 -10.79
N ILE A 126 1.31 21.88 -10.19
CA ILE A 126 -0.09 22.23 -10.43
C ILE A 126 -0.65 22.77 -9.12
N ASN A 127 -1.44 23.85 -9.17
CA ASN A 127 -1.73 24.73 -8.03
C ASN A 127 -2.03 24.04 -6.69
N ASN A 128 -2.85 22.98 -6.68
CA ASN A 128 -3.25 22.28 -5.46
C ASN A 128 -2.57 20.91 -5.29
N ILE A 129 -1.62 20.52 -6.14
CA ILE A 129 -0.95 19.21 -6.08
C ILE A 129 0.50 19.39 -5.61
N LYS A 130 0.87 18.74 -4.51
CA LYS A 130 2.25 18.64 -4.02
C LYS A 130 2.76 17.22 -4.27
N TYR A 131 3.77 17.10 -5.11
CA TYR A 131 4.51 15.85 -5.30
C TYR A 131 5.60 15.72 -4.25
N ILE A 132 5.76 14.52 -3.68
CA ILE A 132 6.76 14.24 -2.65
C ILE A 132 7.30 12.81 -2.80
N PRO A 133 8.61 12.57 -2.70
CA PRO A 133 9.16 11.22 -2.94
C PRO A 133 8.79 10.23 -1.83
N TRP A 134 8.59 10.73 -0.61
CA TRP A 134 8.31 9.90 0.55
C TRP A 134 7.36 10.58 1.53
N VAL A 135 6.49 9.77 2.15
CA VAL A 135 5.53 10.20 3.17
C VAL A 135 5.57 9.17 4.29
N PRO A 136 5.61 9.58 5.58
CA PRO A 136 5.37 8.70 6.70
C PRO A 136 3.88 8.32 6.71
N GLN A 137 3.51 7.43 5.78
CA GLN A 137 2.12 7.16 5.40
C GLN A 137 1.27 6.78 6.61
N LYS A 138 1.80 5.92 7.48
CA LYS A 138 1.12 5.48 8.70
C LYS A 138 0.80 6.67 9.62
N ASP A 139 1.78 7.52 9.89
CA ASP A 139 1.64 8.64 10.83
C ASP A 139 0.72 9.73 10.27
N VAL A 140 0.83 10.03 8.97
CA VAL A 140 -0.09 10.93 8.27
C VAL A 140 -1.52 10.39 8.30
N LEU A 141 -1.73 9.12 7.95
CA LEU A 141 -3.08 8.53 7.97
C LEU A 141 -3.63 8.45 9.39
N SER A 142 -2.83 8.08 10.38
CA SER A 142 -3.26 8.01 11.78
C SER A 142 -3.64 9.39 12.34
N LYS A 143 -2.97 10.46 11.92
CA LYS A 143 -3.21 11.81 12.43
C LYS A 143 -4.38 12.52 11.75
N TYR A 144 -4.57 12.30 10.45
CA TYR A 144 -5.51 13.10 9.64
C TYR A 144 -6.74 12.33 9.15
N THR A 145 -6.80 11.01 9.34
CA THR A 145 -8.02 10.25 9.03
C THR A 145 -8.98 10.35 10.21
N ARG A 146 -10.22 10.79 9.96
CA ARG A 146 -11.29 10.63 10.96
C ARG A 146 -11.57 9.13 11.11
N GLU A 147 -11.26 8.56 12.26
CA GLU A 147 -11.74 7.21 12.59
C GLU A 147 -13.27 7.25 12.60
N PHE A 148 -13.89 6.53 11.66
CA PHE A 148 -15.28 6.12 11.80
C PHE A 148 -15.26 4.93 12.76
N LEU A 149 -15.47 5.22 14.05
CA LEU A 149 -15.91 4.21 15.02
C LEU A 149 -17.42 3.99 14.84
#